data_AF-A0A923PGT4-F1
#
_entry.id   AF-A0A923PGT4-F1
#
_cell.length_a   1.000
_cell.length_b   1.000
_cell.length_c   1.000
_cell.angle_alpha   90.00
_cell.angle_beta   90.00
_cell.angle_gamma   90.00
#
_symmetry.space_group_name_H-M   'P 1'
#
loop_
_entity.id
_entity.type
_entity.pdbx_description
1 polymer ?
#
loop_
_entity_poly.entity_id
_entity_poly.type
_entity_poly.pdbx_seq_one_letter_code
_entity_poly.pdbx_strand_id
1 'polypeptide(L)'
;MNWLTKIIVYLKWKKVDVATINRWIEEGNVELLSFTLDHGFYKERIGAIRALTKLRAKALLPKLLTVAKKDIEVVAKEAIEAIKIIDSSSAFQDQLNALEKYWAIRNSPSSSDPSKRKVEWLNKKEKMKMLERVREQLKTRMR
;
A
#
# COMPACT_ATOMS: atom_id res chain seq x y z
N MET A 1 -13.77 -1.47 -28.94
CA MET A 1 -12.70 -0.59 -29.45
C MET A 1 -12.40 0.44 -28.35
N ASN A 2 -11.52 0.09 -27.41
CA ASN A 2 -11.40 0.75 -26.10
C ASN A 2 -10.19 1.70 -25.98
N TRP A 3 -9.51 1.97 -27.10
CA TRP A 3 -8.22 2.65 -27.12
C TRP A 3 -8.30 4.13 -26.73
N LEU A 4 -9.34 4.85 -27.18
CA LEU A 4 -9.58 6.24 -26.78
C LEU A 4 -9.75 6.36 -25.26
N THR A 5 -10.52 5.45 -24.66
CA THR A 5 -10.73 5.42 -23.21
C THR A 5 -9.44 5.17 -22.45
N LYS A 6 -8.59 4.26 -22.94
CA LYS A 6 -7.25 4.04 -22.37
C LYS A 6 -6.38 5.30 -22.43
N ILE A 7 -6.37 6.01 -23.56
CA ILE A 7 -5.62 7.27 -23.70
C ILE A 7 -6.13 8.32 -22.70
N ILE A 8 -7.44 8.49 -22.59
CA ILE A 8 -8.05 9.45 -21.66
C ILE A 8 -7.66 9.14 -20.20
N VAL A 9 -7.72 7.86 -19.81
CA VAL A 9 -7.32 7.42 -18.47
C VAL A 9 -5.82 7.59 -18.26
N TYR A 10 -4.99 7.29 -19.25
CA TYR A 10 -3.54 7.43 -19.17
C TYR A 10 -3.10 8.88 -19.04
N LEU A 11 -3.67 9.76 -19.87
CA LEU A 11 -3.37 11.20 -19.88
C LEU A 11 -4.08 11.98 -18.77
N LYS A 12 -4.87 11.31 -17.92
CA LYS A 12 -5.62 11.90 -16.81
C LYS A 12 -6.62 12.99 -17.23
N TRP A 13 -7.07 12.98 -18.48
CA TRP A 13 -7.95 14.02 -19.04
C TRP A 13 -9.39 13.94 -18.51
N LYS A 14 -9.81 12.75 -18.07
CA LYS A 14 -11.12 12.56 -17.43
C LYS A 14 -10.97 11.58 -16.28
N LYS A 15 -11.62 11.90 -15.16
CA LYS A 15 -11.75 10.98 -14.03
C LYS A 15 -12.69 9.84 -14.41
N VAL A 16 -12.30 8.62 -14.05
CA VAL A 16 -13.19 7.46 -14.15
C VAL A 16 -14.17 7.51 -12.99
N ASP A 17 -15.42 7.87 -13.27
CA ASP A 17 -16.48 7.92 -12.27
C ASP A 17 -17.10 6.53 -12.04
N VAL A 18 -17.90 6.44 -10.98
CA VAL A 18 -18.58 5.19 -10.58
C VAL A 18 -19.53 4.71 -11.69
N ALA A 19 -20.20 5.62 -12.41
CA ALA A 19 -21.08 5.27 -13.51
C ALA A 19 -20.31 4.59 -14.65
N THR A 20 -19.14 5.10 -15.01
CA THR A 20 -18.27 4.49 -16.02
C THR A 20 -17.82 3.09 -15.59
N ILE A 21 -17.45 2.92 -14.33
CA ILE A 21 -17.05 1.60 -13.78
C ILE A 21 -18.23 0.62 -13.81
N ASN A 22 -19.44 1.05 -13.40
CA ASN A 22 -20.63 0.20 -13.44
C ASN A 22 -20.95 -0.25 -14.87
N ARG A 23 -20.87 0.67 -15.84
CA ARG A 23 -21.02 0.30 -17.25
C ARG A 23 -19.99 -0.73 -17.69
N TRP A 24 -18.72 -0.58 -17.31
CA TRP A 24 -17.70 -1.59 -17.64
C TRP A 24 -17.93 -2.94 -16.96
N ILE A 25 -18.56 -2.97 -15.79
CA ILE A 25 -19.01 -4.22 -15.16
C ILE A 25 -20.11 -4.87 -16.00
N GLU A 26 -21.13 -4.10 -16.39
CA GLU A 26 -22.24 -4.58 -17.22
C GLU A 26 -21.76 -5.11 -18.58
N GLU A 27 -20.79 -4.42 -19.18
CA GLU A 27 -20.14 -4.82 -20.43
C GLU A 27 -19.11 -5.96 -20.26
N GLY A 28 -18.81 -6.38 -19.01
CA GLY A 28 -17.79 -7.39 -18.72
C GLY A 28 -16.38 -6.99 -19.15
N ASN A 29 -16.08 -5.69 -19.20
CA ASN A 29 -14.86 -5.14 -19.79
C ASN A 29 -13.67 -5.17 -18.81
N VAL A 30 -13.19 -6.39 -18.56
CA VAL A 30 -12.05 -6.68 -17.66
C VAL A 30 -10.77 -5.96 -18.11
N GLU A 31 -10.59 -5.75 -19.41
CA GLU A 31 -9.41 -5.09 -19.97
C GLU A 31 -9.30 -3.62 -19.53
N LEU A 32 -10.39 -2.85 -19.62
CA LEU A 32 -10.41 -1.46 -19.18
C LEU A 32 -10.27 -1.33 -17.66
N LEU A 33 -10.87 -2.25 -16.90
CA LEU A 33 -10.72 -2.30 -15.45
C LEU A 33 -9.26 -2.61 -15.06
N SER A 34 -8.64 -3.59 -15.72
CA SER A 34 -7.23 -3.92 -15.57
C SER A 34 -6.32 -2.74 -15.94
N PHE A 35 -6.63 -2.00 -17.00
CA PHE A 35 -5.88 -0.81 -17.39
C PHE A 35 -6.01 0.32 -16.35
N THR A 36 -7.22 0.54 -15.84
CA THR A 36 -7.50 1.53 -14.79
C THR A 36 -6.82 1.17 -13.48
N LEU A 37 -6.64 -0.11 -13.20
CA LEU A 37 -5.87 -0.57 -12.04
C LEU A 37 -4.39 -0.15 -12.10
N ASP A 38 -3.80 -0.05 -13.29
CA ASP A 38 -2.39 0.37 -13.47
C ASP A 38 -2.25 1.89 -13.55
N HIS A 39 -3.14 2.52 -14.30
CA HIS A 39 -2.98 3.91 -14.72
C HIS A 39 -3.99 4.86 -14.11
N GLY A 40 -4.95 4.38 -13.31
CA GLY A 40 -5.96 5.21 -12.65
C GLY A 40 -5.41 6.02 -11.48
N PHE A 41 -6.19 6.97 -10.99
CA PHE A 41 -5.96 7.59 -9.68
C PHE A 41 -6.37 6.65 -8.55
N TYR A 42 -5.98 6.97 -7.31
CA TYR A 42 -6.23 6.10 -6.16
C TYR A 42 -7.71 5.64 -6.04
N LYS A 43 -8.68 6.55 -6.21
CA LYS A 43 -10.12 6.21 -6.14
C LYS A 43 -10.57 5.30 -7.28
N GLU A 44 -10.03 5.54 -8.48
CA GLU A 44 -10.36 4.81 -9.70
C GLU A 44 -9.82 3.39 -9.62
N ARG A 45 -8.62 3.22 -9.06
CA ARG A 45 -7.99 1.93 -8.81
C ARG A 45 -8.78 1.10 -7.82
N ILE A 46 -9.26 1.69 -6.72
CA ILE A 46 -10.18 1.03 -5.78
C ILE A 46 -11.47 0.61 -6.49
N GLY A 47 -12.06 1.50 -7.28
CA GLY A 47 -13.26 1.19 -8.06
C GLY A 47 -13.02 0.03 -9.05
N ALA A 48 -11.87 0.03 -9.71
CA ALA A 48 -11.47 -1.05 -10.62
C ALA A 48 -11.29 -2.38 -9.87
N ILE A 49 -10.63 -2.40 -8.70
CA ILE A 49 -10.50 -3.61 -7.87
C ILE A 49 -11.89 -4.17 -7.54
N ARG A 50 -12.80 -3.34 -7.02
CA ARG A 50 -14.16 -3.77 -6.66
C ARG A 50 -14.93 -4.33 -7.85
N ALA A 51 -14.79 -3.70 -9.01
CA ALA A 51 -15.40 -4.16 -10.24
C ALA A 51 -14.86 -5.53 -10.68
N LEU A 52 -13.53 -5.71 -10.62
CA LEU A 52 -12.89 -7.00 -10.92
C LEU A 52 -13.32 -8.10 -9.94
N THR A 53 -13.52 -7.75 -8.66
CA THR A 53 -14.09 -8.65 -7.65
C THR A 53 -15.51 -9.08 -8.00
N LYS A 54 -16.38 -8.14 -8.38
CA LYS A 54 -17.76 -8.43 -8.81
C LYS A 54 -17.80 -9.35 -10.03
N LEU A 55 -16.89 -9.12 -10.98
CA LEU A 55 -16.74 -9.96 -12.18
C LEU A 55 -16.03 -11.30 -11.90
N ARG A 56 -15.57 -11.55 -10.66
CA ARG A 56 -14.79 -12.74 -10.27
C ARG A 56 -13.65 -13.02 -11.25
N ALA A 57 -12.93 -11.98 -11.66
CA ALA A 57 -11.90 -12.04 -12.70
C ALA A 57 -10.62 -12.77 -12.23
N LYS A 58 -10.68 -14.11 -12.12
CA LYS A 58 -9.59 -14.97 -11.63
C LYS A 58 -8.28 -14.80 -12.41
N ALA A 59 -8.36 -14.50 -13.71
CA ALA A 59 -7.19 -14.25 -14.55
C ALA A 59 -6.32 -13.08 -14.07
N LEU A 60 -6.87 -12.16 -13.25
CA LEU A 60 -6.16 -11.00 -12.72
C LEU A 60 -5.66 -11.18 -11.29
N LEU A 61 -5.79 -12.36 -10.69
CA LEU A 61 -5.25 -12.65 -9.35
C LEU A 61 -3.76 -12.32 -9.20
N PRO A 62 -2.86 -12.68 -10.15
CA PRO A 62 -1.44 -12.30 -10.05
C PRO A 62 -1.22 -10.79 -10.03
N LYS A 63 -2.07 -10.06 -10.74
CA LYS A 63 -2.02 -8.60 -10.82
C LYS A 63 -2.49 -7.96 -9.53
N LEU A 64 -3.61 -8.41 -8.97
CA LEU A 64 -4.11 -7.98 -7.66
C LEU A 64 -3.07 -8.26 -6.56
N LEU A 65 -2.37 -9.39 -6.63
CA LEU A 65 -1.30 -9.72 -5.69
C LEU A 65 -0.11 -8.74 -5.80
N THR A 66 0.22 -8.31 -7.02
CA THR A 66 1.26 -7.30 -7.25
C THR A 66 0.86 -5.95 -6.67
N VAL A 67 -0.42 -5.56 -6.84
CA VAL A 67 -1.00 -4.36 -6.25
C VAL A 67 -0.94 -4.44 -4.71
N ALA A 68 -1.37 -5.55 -4.13
CA ALA A 68 -1.33 -5.78 -2.68
C ALA A 68 0.09 -5.64 -2.07
N LYS A 69 1.14 -5.93 -2.85
CA LYS A 69 2.55 -5.83 -2.43
C LYS A 69 3.12 -4.42 -2.52
N LYS A 70 2.85 -3.70 -3.60
CA LYS A 70 3.63 -2.51 -3.99
C LYS A 70 2.89 -1.18 -3.83
N ASP A 71 1.58 -1.22 -3.67
CA ASP A 71 0.75 -0.02 -3.70
C ASP A 71 0.71 0.72 -2.35
N ILE A 72 -0.07 1.81 -2.28
CA ILE A 72 -0.46 2.44 -1.03
C ILE A 72 -1.37 1.52 -0.23
N GLU A 73 -1.28 1.61 1.10
CA GLU A 73 -1.97 0.73 2.04
C GLU A 73 -3.45 0.54 1.72
N VAL A 74 -4.18 1.64 1.48
CA VAL A 74 -5.63 1.60 1.25
C VAL A 74 -5.97 0.76 0.01
N VAL A 75 -5.21 0.93 -1.07
CA VAL A 75 -5.42 0.17 -2.32
C VAL A 75 -4.94 -1.27 -2.16
N ALA A 76 -3.84 -1.47 -1.44
CA ALA A 76 -3.30 -2.79 -1.15
C ALA A 76 -4.26 -3.64 -0.33
N LYS A 77 -4.88 -3.07 0.72
CA LYS A 77 -5.91 -3.74 1.53
C LYS A 77 -7.13 -4.13 0.71
N GLU A 78 -7.60 -3.23 -0.14
CA GLU A 78 -8.72 -3.53 -1.04
C GLU A 78 -8.37 -4.68 -2.00
N ALA A 79 -7.14 -4.73 -2.51
CA ALA A 79 -6.68 -5.84 -3.35
C ALA A 79 -6.57 -7.17 -2.58
N ILE A 80 -6.14 -7.16 -1.33
CA ILE A 80 -6.11 -8.35 -0.46
C ILE A 80 -7.52 -8.91 -0.28
N GLU A 81 -8.49 -8.06 0.07
CA GLU A 81 -9.89 -8.47 0.23
C GLU A 81 -10.49 -9.00 -1.08
N ALA A 82 -10.19 -8.34 -2.21
CA ALA A 82 -10.59 -8.82 -3.52
C ALA A 82 -10.07 -10.24 -3.82
N ILE A 83 -8.80 -10.53 -3.51
CA ILE A 83 -8.22 -11.85 -3.72
C ILE A 83 -8.95 -12.91 -2.87
N LYS A 84 -9.23 -12.63 -1.60
CA LYS A 84 -9.98 -13.55 -0.72
C LYS A 84 -11.36 -13.90 -1.27
N ILE A 85 -12.04 -12.92 -1.85
CA ILE A 85 -13.38 -13.08 -2.43
C ILE A 85 -13.32 -13.86 -3.75
N ILE A 86 -12.34 -13.56 -4.61
CA ILE A 86 -12.20 -14.21 -5.92
C ILE A 86 -11.68 -15.65 -5.79
N ASP A 87 -10.75 -15.88 -4.88
CA ASP A 87 -10.10 -17.16 -4.63
C ASP A 87 -10.20 -17.59 -3.16
N SER A 88 -11.37 -18.12 -2.82
CA SER A 88 -11.63 -18.70 -1.49
C SER A 88 -10.91 -20.04 -1.26
N SER A 89 -10.19 -20.57 -2.25
CA SER A 89 -9.64 -21.94 -2.28
C SER A 89 -8.20 -22.07 -1.76
N SER A 90 -7.75 -21.15 -0.91
CA SER A 90 -6.48 -21.22 -0.15
C SER A 90 -5.15 -21.05 -0.90
N ALA A 91 -5.09 -21.06 -2.24
CA ALA A 91 -3.82 -21.03 -2.97
C ALA A 91 -2.91 -19.84 -2.61
N PHE A 92 -3.51 -18.71 -2.20
CA PHE A 92 -2.78 -17.51 -1.80
C PHE A 92 -2.87 -17.19 -0.30
N GLN A 93 -3.51 -18.02 0.53
CA GLN A 93 -3.80 -17.67 1.93
C GLN A 93 -2.53 -17.32 2.73
N ASP A 94 -1.46 -18.10 2.61
CA ASP A 94 -0.20 -17.82 3.29
C ASP A 94 0.41 -16.49 2.84
N GLN A 95 0.33 -16.19 1.54
CA GLN A 95 0.83 -14.94 0.98
C GLN A 95 -0.01 -13.74 1.45
N LEU A 96 -1.33 -13.89 1.54
CA LEU A 96 -2.22 -12.85 2.05
C LEU A 96 -1.98 -12.60 3.53
N ASN A 97 -1.85 -13.65 4.34
CA ASN A 97 -1.52 -13.53 5.76
C ASN A 97 -0.18 -12.82 5.98
N ALA A 98 0.82 -13.11 5.16
CA ALA A 98 2.11 -12.42 5.20
C ALA A 98 1.98 -10.93 4.83
N LEU A 99 1.18 -10.61 3.81
CA LEU A 99 0.91 -9.24 3.40
C LEU A 99 0.17 -8.43 4.46
N GLU A 100 -0.83 -9.01 5.09
CA GLU A 100 -1.56 -8.37 6.18
C GLU A 100 -0.66 -8.06 7.36
N LYS A 101 0.18 -9.01 7.76
CA LYS A 101 1.19 -8.79 8.81
C LYS A 101 2.17 -7.68 8.43
N TYR A 102 2.65 -7.68 7.18
CA TYR A 102 3.54 -6.63 6.68
C TYR A 102 2.91 -5.25 6.80
N TRP A 103 1.67 -5.09 6.32
CA TRP A 103 0.97 -3.81 6.40
C TRP A 103 0.63 -3.42 7.85
N ALA A 104 0.23 -4.38 8.70
CA ALA A 104 0.00 -4.13 10.12
C ALA A 104 1.25 -3.62 10.85
N ILE A 105 2.43 -4.19 10.56
CA ILE A 105 3.70 -3.74 11.14
C ILE A 105 4.08 -2.36 10.61
N ARG A 106 3.95 -2.13 9.30
CA ARG A 106 4.29 -0.85 8.67
C ARG A 106 3.44 0.31 9.19
N ASN A 107 2.18 0.04 9.51
CA ASN A 107 1.23 1.05 9.99
C ASN A 107 1.10 1.06 11.51
N SER A 108 1.75 0.11 12.18
CA SER A 108 1.96 0.21 13.62
C SER A 108 2.71 1.52 13.85
N PRO A 109 2.21 2.40 14.75
CA PRO A 109 2.95 3.59 15.13
C PRO A 109 4.26 3.10 15.73
N SER A 110 5.32 3.11 14.93
CA SER A 110 6.60 2.59 15.36
C SER A 110 7.01 3.27 16.66
N SER A 111 7.62 2.52 17.57
CA SER A 111 8.37 3.07 18.71
C SER A 111 9.45 4.08 18.31
N SER A 112 9.70 4.26 17.01
CA SER A 112 10.55 5.25 16.37
C SER A 112 9.84 6.53 15.92
N ASP A 113 8.61 6.81 16.37
CA ASP A 113 8.06 8.17 16.30
C ASP A 113 8.90 9.12 17.17
N PRO A 114 9.70 10.04 16.59
CA PRO A 114 10.55 10.93 17.36
C PRO A 114 9.75 11.85 18.28
N SER A 115 8.48 12.09 17.95
CA SER A 115 7.57 12.94 18.74
C SER A 115 7.11 12.27 20.04
N LYS A 116 7.20 10.93 20.13
CA LYS A 116 6.90 10.15 21.35
C LYS A 116 8.12 9.84 22.20
N ARG A 117 9.34 10.10 21.72
CA ARG A 117 10.51 10.14 22.61
C ARG A 117 10.30 11.34 23.51
N LYS A 118 9.95 11.09 24.77
CA LYS A 118 10.03 12.10 25.82
C LYS A 118 11.50 12.49 25.92
N VAL A 119 11.90 13.53 25.17
CA VAL A 119 13.24 14.10 25.27
C VAL A 119 13.28 14.79 26.62
N GLU A 120 13.72 14.07 27.65
CA GLU A 120 14.12 14.72 28.89
C GLU A 120 15.35 15.57 28.58
N TRP A 121 15.12 16.88 28.56
CA TRP A 121 16.19 17.86 28.43
C TRP A 121 17.12 17.72 29.63
N LEU A 122 18.28 17.09 29.42
CA LEU A 122 19.34 17.00 30.43
C LEU A 122 19.70 18.39 30.92
N ASN A 123 19.72 18.58 32.24
CA ASN A 123 20.18 19.83 32.83
C ASN A 123 21.67 20.03 32.49
N LYS A 124 22.13 21.28 32.39
CA LYS A 124 23.51 21.65 32.02
C LYS A 124 24.57 20.85 32.79
N LYS A 125 24.33 20.58 34.08
CA LYS A 125 25.22 19.76 34.93
C LYS A 125 25.33 18.31 34.47
N GLU A 126 24.23 17.70 34.06
CA GLU A 126 24.17 16.29 33.62
C GLU A 126 24.83 16.13 32.25
N LYS A 127 24.59 17.10 31.36
CA LYS A 127 25.24 17.17 30.04
C LYS A 127 26.77 17.24 30.16
N MET A 128 27.28 18.07 31.09
CA MET A 128 28.72 18.17 31.33
C MET A 128 29.32 16.86 31.88
N LYS A 129 28.67 16.20 32.85
CA LYS A 129 29.10 14.90 33.37
C LYS A 129 29.12 13.80 32.30
N MET A 130 28.18 13.84 31.36
CA MET A 130 28.12 12.88 30.25
C MET A 130 29.29 13.11 29.28
N LEU A 131 29.59 14.36 28.94
CA LEU A 131 30.72 14.72 28.08
C LEU A 131 32.07 14.35 28.70
N GLU A 132 32.24 14.51 30.02
CA GLU A 132 33.44 14.06 30.72
C GLU A 132 33.60 12.54 30.66
N ARG A 133 32.52 11.78 30.87
CA ARG A 133 32.54 10.31 30.70
C ARG A 133 32.94 9.90 29.29
N VAL A 134 32.38 10.55 28.27
CA VAL A 134 32.74 10.28 26.87
C VAL A 134 34.22 10.61 26.60
N ARG A 135 34.72 11.73 27.12
CA ARG A 135 36.14 12.10 27.00
C ARG A 135 37.07 11.07 27.63
N GLU A 136 36.75 10.57 28.82
CA GLU A 136 37.56 9.56 29.49
C GLU A 136 37.51 8.19 28.78
N GLN A 137 36.35 7.79 28.25
CA GLN A 137 36.23 6.58 27.43
C GLN A 137 37.06 6.65 26.14
N LEU A 138 37.11 7.82 25.50
CA LEU A 138 37.92 8.02 24.30
C LEU A 138 39.42 8.00 24.60
N LYS A 139 39.84 8.58 25.74
CA LYS A 139 41.25 8.50 26.19
C LYS A 139 41.69 7.07 26.50
N THR A 140 40.83 6.28 27.13
CA THR A 140 41.16 4.89 27.51
C THR A 140 41.20 3.93 26.31
N ARG A 141 40.46 4.21 25.23
CA ARG A 141 40.52 3.42 23.99
C ARG A 141 41.70 3.76 23.07
N MET A 142 42.39 4.87 23.31
CA MET A 142 43.53 5.33 22.52
C MET A 142 44.90 4.98 23.15
N ARG A 143 44.90 4.21 24.25
CA ARG A 143 46.09 3.57 24.83
C ARG A 143 46.05 2.08 24.58
#